data_AF-A0A1V5KI59-F1
#
_entry.id   AF-A0A1V5KI59-F1
#
_cell.length_a   1.000
_cell.length_b   1.000
_cell.length_c   1.000
_cell.angle_alpha   90.00
_cell.angle_beta   90.00
_cell.angle_gamma   90.00
#
_symmetry.space_group_name_H-M   'P 1'
#
loop_
_entity.id
_entity.type
_entity.pdbx_description
1 polymer ?
#
loop_
_entity_poly.entity_id
_entity_poly.type
_entity_poly.pdbx_seq_one_letter_code
_entity_poly.pdbx_strand_id
1 'polypeptide(L)' 'MPLVCRVAFKPTPSIAKEQRSVDLGAMEEVPLAVSGRHDPSIVPRAVPVVEAALALAVADLMLEGV' A
#
# COMPACT_ATOMS: atom_id res chain seq x y z
N MET A 1 -24.15 -4.23 -15.69
CA MET A 1 -22.80 -3.84 -16.16
C MET A 1 -21.79 -4.26 -15.10
N PRO A 2 -20.54 -4.59 -15.45
CA PRO A 2 -19.51 -4.91 -14.45
C PRO A 2 -19.10 -3.66 -13.67
N LEU A 3 -18.77 -3.83 -12.38
CA LEU A 3 -18.16 -2.78 -11.57
C LEU A 3 -16.67 -2.67 -11.94
N VAL A 4 -16.24 -1.47 -12.33
CA VAL A 4 -14.84 -1.21 -12.72
C VAL A 4 -14.20 -0.30 -11.68
N CYS A 5 -13.18 -0.81 -11.00
CA CYS A 5 -12.38 -0.04 -10.06
C CYS A 5 -10.95 0.13 -10.61
N ARG A 6 -10.41 1.35 -10.53
CA ARG A 6 -9.01 1.66 -10.86
C ARG A 6 -8.35 2.26 -9.64
N VAL A 7 -7.26 1.65 -9.18
CA VAL A 7 -6.55 2.06 -7.97
C VAL A 7 -5.12 2.42 -8.33
N ALA A 8 -4.67 3.60 -7.89
CA ALA A 8 -3.31 4.05 -8.06
C ALA A 8 -2.49 3.72 -6.80
N PHE A 9 -1.34 3.09 -7.00
CA PHE A 9 -0.38 2.80 -5.93
C PHE A 9 0.89 3.62 -6.16
N LYS A 10 1.39 4.24 -5.10
CA LYS A 10 2.74 4.81 -5.12
C LYS A 10 3.80 3.69 -5.22
N PRO A 11 5.02 3.99 -5.70
CA PRO A 11 6.13 3.04 -5.65
C PRO A 11 6.44 2.55 -4.23
N THR A 12 7.09 1.40 -4.13
CA THR A 12 7.57 0.83 -2.87
C THR A 12 8.48 1.84 -2.15
N PRO A 13 8.16 2.26 -0.90
CA PRO A 13 8.97 3.28 -0.21
C PRO A 13 10.34 2.78 0.23
N SER A 14 10.45 1.52 0.65
CA SER A 14 11.73 0.93 1.01
C SER A 14 12.43 0.40 -0.23
N ILE A 15 13.62 0.93 -0.50
CA ILE A 15 14.49 0.54 -1.60
C ILE A 15 15.93 0.46 -1.08
N ALA A 16 16.79 -0.23 -1.81
CA ALA A 16 18.18 -0.48 -1.41
C ALA A 16 19.09 0.77 -1.40
N LYS A 17 18.56 1.95 -1.78
CA LYS A 17 19.31 3.21 -1.75
C LYS A 17 19.17 3.86 -0.37
N GLU A 18 20.20 4.56 0.05
CA GLU A 18 20.12 5.45 1.21
C GLU A 18 19.12 6.58 0.93
N GLN A 19 18.30 6.90 1.94
CA GLN A 19 17.22 7.88 1.86
C GLN A 19 17.31 8.85 3.04
N ARG A 20 16.91 10.11 2.87
CA ARG A 20 16.78 11.06 3.97
C ARG A 20 15.50 10.77 4.75
N SER A 21 15.61 10.67 6.06
CA SER A 21 14.48 10.45 6.96
C SER A 21 14.65 11.28 8.24
N VAL A 22 13.71 11.16 9.16
CA VAL A 22 13.75 11.77 10.49
C VAL A 22 13.66 10.67 11.54
N ASP A 23 14.52 10.75 12.56
CA ASP A 23 14.35 9.99 13.79
C ASP A 23 13.29 10.69 14.66
N LEU A 24 12.15 10.03 14.88
CA LEU A 24 11.03 10.63 15.63
C LEU A 24 11.28 10.73 17.15
N GLY A 25 12.27 10.02 17.69
CA GLY A 25 12.67 10.11 19.10
C GLY A 25 13.65 11.25 19.36
N ALA A 26 14.65 11.41 18.48
CA ALA A 26 15.64 12.48 18.57
C ALA A 26 15.17 13.79 17.91
N MET A 27 14.16 13.74 17.03
CA MET A 27 13.68 14.86 16.23
C MET A 27 14.75 15.46 15.29
N GLU A 28 15.62 14.61 14.75
CA GLU A 28 16.76 15.00 13.91
C GLU A 28 16.72 14.30 12.53
N GLU A 29 17.30 14.96 11.52
CA GLU A 29 17.48 14.36 10.19
C GLU A 29 18.53 13.23 10.25
N VAL A 30 18.18 12.06 9.71
CA VAL A 30 19.08 10.90 9.68
C VAL A 30 19.06 10.22 8.31
N PRO A 31 20.21 9.72 7.83
CA PRO A 31 20.23 8.81 6.68
C PRO A 31 19.61 7.46 7.07
N LEU A 32 18.73 6.94 6.21
CA LEU A 32 18.07 5.65 6.38
C LEU A 32 18.44 4.73 5.22
N ALA A 33 19.10 3.62 5.55
CA ALA A 33 19.35 2.52 4.63
C ALA A 33 18.55 1.30 5.10
N VAL A 34 17.64 0.82 4.26
CA VAL A 34 16.84 -0.38 4.57
C VAL A 34 17.48 -1.56 3.84
N SER A 35 17.99 -2.53 4.60
CA SER A 35 18.58 -3.76 4.06
C SER A 35 17.54 -4.85 3.86
N GLY A 36 17.80 -5.79 2.94
CA GLY A 36 16.99 -6.99 2.73
C GLY A 36 16.31 -7.02 1.37
N ARG A 37 15.28 -7.86 1.24
CA ARG A 37 14.50 -7.98 0.00
C ARG A 37 13.39 -6.94 -0.02
N HIS A 38 13.29 -6.20 -1.12
CA HIS A 38 12.22 -5.23 -1.37
C HIS A 38 11.35 -5.71 -2.53
N ASP A 39 10.07 -5.37 -2.48
CA ASP A 39 9.20 -5.52 -3.65
C ASP A 39 9.59 -4.43 -4.68
N PRO A 40 10.03 -4.78 -5.90
CA PRO A 40 10.27 -3.78 -6.95
C PRO A 40 8.96 -3.12 -7.41
N SER A 41 7.83 -3.80 -7.18
CA SER A 41 6.48 -3.26 -7.33
C SER A 41 5.56 -3.98 -6.37
N ILE A 42 4.83 -3.23 -5.53
CA ILE A 42 3.81 -3.78 -4.63
C ILE A 42 2.51 -4.16 -5.37
N VAL A 43 2.32 -3.66 -6.59
CA VAL A 43 1.04 -3.73 -7.32
C VAL A 43 0.53 -5.17 -7.47
N PRO A 44 1.34 -6.17 -7.87
CA PRO A 44 0.84 -7.54 -8.00
C PRO A 44 0.29 -8.12 -6.68
N ARG A 45 0.85 -7.69 -5.55
CA ARG A 45 0.39 -8.10 -4.21
C ARG A 45 -0.81 -7.29 -3.74
N ALA A 46 -0.97 -6.07 -4.24
CA ALA A 46 -2.08 -5.20 -3.87
C ALA A 46 -3.40 -5.57 -4.57
N VAL A 47 -3.35 -6.16 -5.78
CA VAL A 47 -4.53 -6.60 -6.53
C VAL A 47 -5.48 -7.47 -5.69
N PRO A 48 -5.06 -8.62 -5.11
CA PRO A 48 -5.97 -9.45 -4.32
C PRO A 48 -6.51 -8.74 -3.06
N VAL A 49 -5.77 -7.77 -2.51
CA VAL A 49 -6.23 -6.97 -1.36
C VAL A 49 -7.34 -6.01 -1.78
N VAL A 50 -7.21 -5.36 -2.93
CA VAL A 50 -8.24 -4.46 -3.49
C VAL A 50 -9.50 -5.25 -3.84
N GLU A 51 -9.35 -6.43 -4.43
CA GLU A 51 -10.48 -7.32 -4.74
C GLU A 51 -11.23 -7.73 -3.48
N ALA A 52 -10.51 -8.13 -2.43
CA ALA A 52 -11.11 -8.48 -1.14
C ALA A 52 -11.81 -7.28 -0.48
N ALA A 53 -11.18 -6.10 -0.49
CA ALA A 53 -11.79 -4.88 0.05
C ALA A 53 -13.08 -4.50 -0.69
N LEU A 54 -13.08 -4.62 -2.02
CA LEU A 54 -14.27 -4.38 -2.83
C LEU A 54 -15.38 -5.39 -2.54
N ALA A 55 -15.03 -6.68 -2.41
CA ALA A 55 -15.99 -7.72 -2.08
C ALA A 55 -16.64 -7.50 -0.71
N LEU A 56 -15.84 -7.11 0.30
CA LEU A 56 -16.35 -6.78 1.63
C LEU A 56 -17.29 -5.57 1.59
N ALA A 57 -16.90 -4.49 0.91
CA ALA A 57 -17.74 -3.30 0.79
C ALA A 57 -19.08 -3.60 0.08
N VAL A 58 -19.07 -4.42 -0.97
CA VAL A 58 -20.30 -4.83 -1.66
C VAL A 58 -21.16 -5.73 -0.76
N ALA A 59 -20.56 -6.67 -0.05
CA ALA A 59 -21.29 -7.55 0.86
C ALA A 59 -21.98 -6.76 1.99
N ASP A 60 -21.31 -5.76 2.54
CA ASP A 60 -21.86 -4.88 3.57
C ASP A 60 -23.09 -4.11 3.05
N LEU A 61 -22.97 -3.49 1.87
CA LEU A 61 -24.09 -2.81 1.22
C LEU A 61 -25.30 -3.73 0.96
N MET A 62 -25.06 -5.00 0.66
CA MET A 62 -26.13 -5.99 0.49
C MET A 62 -26.82 -6.36 1.81
N LEU A 63 -26.11 -6.30 2.94
CA LEU A 63 -26.66 -6.58 4.27
C LEU A 63 -27.43 -5.37 4.84
N GLU A 64 -27.02 -4.15 4.51
CA GLU A 64 -27.73 -2.91 4.91
C GLU A 64 -29.09 -2.74 4.22
N GLY A 65 -29.40 -3.54 3.20
CA GLY A 65 -30.74 -3.64 2.62
C GLY A 65 -31.14 -2.49 1.69
N VAL A 66 -30.19 -1.96 0.91
CA VAL A 66 -30.48 -1.04 -0.21
C VAL A 66 -31.02 -1.80 -1.42
#